data_AF-A0A436DJ82-F1
#
_entry.id   AF-A0A436DJ82-F1
#
_cell.length_a   1.000
_cell.length_b   1.000
_cell.length_c   1.000
_cell.angle_alpha   90.00
_cell.angle_beta   90.00
_cell.angle_gamma   90.00
#
_symmetry.space_group_name_H-M   'P 1'
#
loop_
_entity.id
_entity.type
_entity.pdbx_description
1 polymer ?
#
loop_
_entity_poly.entity_id
_entity_poly.type
_entity_poly.pdbx_seq_one_letter_code
_entity_poly.pdbx_strand_id
1 'polypeptide(L)'
;MIAPKHMVVAATYLCDESVADGSYASRIHEMLPEKLSDLIAYDAGTLRVTSRESKRLEFKQAFVRANLPAYERTIAAFANTQGGFLVFGVDNNPRVIVGTPPADIADEADISTLLRQDFAPELPFESKVYEVDGKTVFAMAVEPALDRPVICTKTRNRSFTDPTGKKVTEPVIIEATIYYRYTARTSAIGYPELKALLDAREERRMTMLLETIEAVERVGVERAGVVDITTFGDANKSTNLYVSHETARSMNFIEEGRFTEKEEEGSPAYMVVGKVSLGEVVRAPLAEADKNLPSEAAAALADVVHQVCGNEVALNQSGVLPLLKAFNLMELPYHEYDAKVKRRYITQEGIAALQDAIRAEPLRALQSFASKKTIEGYLATQAAAVLPELQAAPAVNAAP
;
A
#
# COMPACT_ATOMS: atom_id res chain seq x y z
N MET A 1 -6.04 37.46 -18.93
CA MET A 1 -5.38 37.46 -17.60
C MET A 1 -6.47 37.43 -16.56
N ILE A 2 -6.74 36.28 -15.94
CA ILE A 2 -7.67 36.18 -14.81
C ILE A 2 -6.95 35.39 -13.72
N ALA A 3 -6.87 36.01 -12.54
CA ALA A 3 -6.09 35.59 -11.40
C ALA A 3 -6.60 34.28 -10.77
N PRO A 4 -5.73 33.48 -10.12
CA PRO A 4 -6.14 32.26 -9.42
C PRO A 4 -6.85 32.65 -8.10
N LYS A 5 -8.17 32.48 -8.07
CA LYS A 5 -8.94 32.55 -6.82
C LYS A 5 -8.84 31.21 -6.10
N HIS A 6 -8.38 31.30 -4.85
CA HIS A 6 -8.12 30.19 -3.95
C HIS A 6 -9.45 29.56 -3.51
N MET A 7 -9.46 28.24 -3.33
CA MET A 7 -10.61 27.52 -2.77
C MET A 7 -10.13 26.57 -1.66
N VAL A 8 -10.81 26.68 -0.52
CA VAL A 8 -10.60 25.88 0.69
C VAL A 8 -11.54 24.68 0.61
N VAL A 9 -11.02 23.47 0.83
CA VAL A 9 -11.84 22.27 1.05
C VAL A 9 -11.99 22.09 2.55
N ALA A 10 -13.23 22.15 3.04
CA ALA A 10 -13.57 21.64 4.35
C ALA A 10 -13.73 20.12 4.22
N ALA A 11 -12.80 19.37 4.80
CA ALA A 11 -13.05 17.98 5.14
C ALA A 11 -14.07 18.01 6.29
N THR A 12 -15.31 17.58 6.04
CA THR A 12 -16.25 17.31 7.12
C THR A 12 -15.78 16.03 7.80
N TYR A 13 -15.01 16.19 8.86
CA TYR A 13 -14.81 15.14 9.83
C TYR A 13 -16.19 14.74 10.34
N LEU A 14 -16.58 13.48 10.18
CA LEU A 14 -17.43 12.85 11.19
C LEU A 14 -16.55 12.67 12.43
N CYS A 15 -16.28 13.80 13.10
CA CYS A 15 -16.00 13.77 14.52
C CYS A 15 -17.31 13.31 15.15
N ASP A 16 -17.28 12.13 15.74
CA ASP A 16 -18.25 11.79 16.76
C ASP A 16 -18.18 12.90 17.83
N GLU A 17 -19.21 13.74 17.92
CA GLU A 17 -19.25 14.93 18.78
C GLU A 17 -19.25 14.59 20.29
N SER A 18 -19.09 13.32 20.65
CA SER A 18 -18.89 12.88 22.04
C SER A 18 -17.43 12.81 22.50
N VAL A 19 -16.44 13.19 21.68
CA VAL A 19 -15.03 13.27 22.13
C VAL A 19 -14.44 14.66 21.86
N ALA A 20 -15.09 15.68 22.43
CA ALA A 20 -14.47 16.97 22.63
C ALA A 20 -13.47 16.90 23.80
N ASP A 21 -12.26 16.42 23.54
CA ASP A 21 -11.11 16.79 24.35
C ASP A 21 -9.97 17.30 23.46
N GLY A 22 -9.61 18.57 23.67
CA GLY A 22 -8.75 19.35 22.81
C GLY A 22 -7.27 19.01 22.96
N SER A 23 -6.84 17.82 22.49
CA SER A 23 -5.44 17.37 22.66
C SER A 23 -4.66 17.03 21.40
N TYR A 24 -5.19 17.22 20.19
CA TYR A 24 -4.50 16.76 18.97
C TYR A 24 -3.70 17.84 18.22
N ALA A 25 -3.84 19.12 18.54
CA ALA A 25 -3.12 20.22 17.89
C ALA A 25 -1.88 20.72 18.68
N SER A 26 -1.43 20.01 19.73
CA SER A 26 -0.42 20.53 20.68
C SER A 26 0.70 19.54 21.06
N ARG A 27 1.06 18.59 20.18
CA ARG A 27 2.24 17.74 20.41
C ARG A 27 3.19 17.73 19.23
N ILE A 28 3.86 18.87 19.01
CA ILE A 28 5.29 18.75 18.69
C ILE A 28 5.91 18.31 20.02
N HIS A 29 6.08 17.00 20.19
CA HIS A 29 6.75 16.48 21.36
C HIS A 29 8.25 16.74 21.14
N GLU A 30 8.74 17.91 21.57
CA GLU A 30 10.19 18.08 21.76
C GLU A 30 10.63 16.95 22.68
N MET A 31 11.42 16.03 22.14
CA MET A 31 11.87 14.84 22.87
C MET A 31 12.91 15.21 23.92
N LEU A 32 13.69 16.24 23.63
CA LEU A 32 14.72 16.76 24.50
C LEU A 32 14.12 17.90 25.31
N PRO A 33 14.10 17.79 26.66
CA PRO A 33 13.54 18.83 27.50
C PRO A 33 14.33 20.14 27.36
N GLU A 34 13.74 21.25 27.78
CA GLU A 34 14.44 22.54 27.83
C GLU A 34 15.65 22.53 28.78
N LYS A 35 15.55 21.79 29.88
CA LYS A 35 16.59 21.73 30.91
C LYS A 35 17.23 20.36 30.97
N LEU A 36 18.56 20.33 31.05
CA LEU A 36 19.32 19.08 31.22
C LEU A 36 18.90 18.30 32.48
N SER A 37 18.49 19.00 33.55
CA SER A 37 18.01 18.39 34.80
C SER A 37 16.80 17.49 34.62
N ASP A 38 16.00 17.74 33.59
CA ASP A 38 14.79 16.96 33.28
C ASP A 38 15.14 15.72 32.45
N LEU A 39 16.31 15.73 31.78
CA LEU A 39 16.86 14.59 31.05
C LEU A 39 17.69 13.67 31.96
N ILE A 40 18.55 14.25 32.80
CA ILE A 40 19.41 13.54 33.74
C ILE A 40 19.47 14.22 35.10
N ALA A 41 19.41 13.43 36.17
CA ALA A 41 19.70 13.88 37.53
C ALA A 41 21.22 14.07 37.75
N TYR A 42 21.60 15.25 38.22
CA TYR A 42 22.97 15.62 38.63
C TYR A 42 22.95 16.65 39.77
N ASP A 43 24.05 16.72 40.52
CA ASP A 43 24.27 17.72 41.55
C ASP A 43 24.88 19.00 40.94
N ALA A 44 24.24 20.15 41.12
CA ALA A 44 24.67 21.40 40.49
C ALA A 44 26.00 21.96 41.03
N GLY A 45 26.37 21.65 42.28
CA GLY A 45 27.60 22.16 42.89
C GLY A 45 28.84 21.35 42.53
N THR A 46 28.71 20.03 42.42
CA THR A 46 29.80 19.09 42.11
C THR A 46 29.78 18.57 40.67
N LEU A 47 28.70 18.84 39.94
CA LEU A 47 28.43 18.31 38.60
C LEU A 47 28.37 16.78 38.53
N ARG A 48 28.19 16.11 39.68
CA ARG A 48 28.12 14.66 39.76
C ARG A 48 26.78 14.16 39.25
N VAL A 49 26.81 13.31 38.24
CA VAL A 49 25.61 12.72 37.64
C VAL A 49 25.21 11.48 38.46
N THR A 50 23.97 11.48 38.96
CA THR A 50 23.40 10.36 39.73
C THR A 50 22.61 9.39 38.86
N SER A 51 22.21 9.84 37.67
CA SER A 51 21.57 9.00 36.65
C SER A 51 22.48 7.84 36.22
N ARG A 52 21.91 6.64 36.18
CA ARG A 52 22.60 5.42 35.73
C ARG A 52 22.38 5.21 34.24
N GLU A 53 23.37 4.62 33.57
CA GLU A 53 23.16 4.14 32.21
C GLU A 53 22.08 3.06 32.22
N SER A 54 21.32 3.00 31.14
CA SER A 54 20.20 2.09 31.03
C SER A 54 20.01 1.60 29.60
N LYS A 55 18.95 0.82 29.38
CA LYS A 55 18.49 0.45 28.04
C LYS A 55 18.12 1.66 27.17
N ARG A 56 17.89 2.83 27.77
CA ARG A 56 17.44 4.05 27.07
C ARG A 56 18.34 5.26 27.32
N LEU A 57 19.46 5.11 28.02
CA LEU A 57 20.37 6.21 28.33
C LEU A 57 21.82 5.74 28.26
N GLU A 58 22.63 6.39 27.42
CA GLU A 58 24.06 6.12 27.26
C GLU A 58 24.86 7.40 27.42
N PHE A 59 25.93 7.34 28.23
CA PHE A 59 26.83 8.46 28.42
C PHE A 59 28.09 8.32 27.55
N LYS A 60 28.57 9.46 27.07
CA LYS A 60 29.86 9.59 26.40
C LYS A 60 30.60 10.79 26.99
N GLN A 61 31.91 10.63 27.15
CA GLN A 61 32.73 11.72 27.66
C GLN A 61 32.76 12.91 26.71
N ALA A 62 32.96 12.66 25.41
CA ALA A 62 32.99 13.70 24.38
C ALA A 62 32.41 13.19 23.06
N PHE A 63 31.89 14.12 22.26
CA PHE A 63 31.52 13.89 20.87
C PHE A 63 32.77 14.03 20.01
N VAL A 64 33.18 12.95 19.34
CA VAL A 64 34.36 12.93 18.47
C VAL A 64 33.95 12.44 17.09
N ARG A 65 34.12 13.25 16.05
CA ARG A 65 33.66 12.93 14.68
C ARG A 65 34.24 11.61 14.15
N ALA A 66 35.48 11.27 14.50
CA ALA A 66 36.10 9.99 14.11
C ALA A 66 35.38 8.75 14.73
N ASN A 67 34.61 8.96 15.79
CA ASN A 67 33.85 7.90 16.46
C ASN A 67 32.39 7.82 16.00
N LEU A 68 31.97 8.63 15.02
CA LEU A 68 30.59 8.72 14.56
C LEU A 68 29.96 7.34 14.25
N PRO A 69 30.62 6.39 13.56
CA PRO A 69 30.04 5.07 13.32
C PRO A 69 29.65 4.30 14.59
N ALA A 70 30.34 4.53 15.71
CA ALA A 70 29.98 3.91 16.99
C ALA A 70 28.76 4.58 17.63
N TYR A 71 28.56 5.87 17.39
CA TYR A 71 27.36 6.59 17.81
C TYR A 71 26.16 6.15 16.97
N GLU A 72 26.31 6.06 15.64
CA GLU A 72 25.28 5.56 14.72
C GLU A 72 24.84 4.14 15.08
N ARG A 73 25.79 3.26 15.44
CA ARG A 73 25.49 1.92 15.95
C ARG A 73 24.53 1.94 17.14
N THR A 74 24.72 2.90 18.05
CA THR A 74 23.91 3.04 19.27
C THR A 74 22.56 3.67 18.96
N ILE A 75 22.52 4.67 18.08
CA ILE A 75 21.30 5.30 17.58
C ILE A 75 20.41 4.25 16.90
N ALA A 76 20.96 3.44 15.99
CA ALA A 76 20.22 2.35 15.34
C ALA A 76 19.68 1.33 16.35
N ALA A 77 20.46 1.02 17.39
CA ALA A 77 20.04 0.11 18.46
C ALA A 77 18.88 0.68 19.31
N PHE A 78 18.87 1.98 19.58
CA PHE A 78 17.74 2.64 20.24
C PHE A 78 16.50 2.66 19.36
N ALA A 79 16.65 2.97 18.06
CA ALA A 79 15.54 2.98 17.13
C ALA A 79 14.88 1.60 16.94
N ASN A 80 15.66 0.52 17.04
CA ASN A 80 15.15 -0.85 17.02
C ASN A 80 14.52 -1.31 18.34
N THR A 81 14.53 -0.48 19.38
CA THR A 81 13.97 -0.79 20.71
C THR A 81 12.89 0.20 21.12
N GLN A 82 13.03 0.87 22.26
CA GLN A 82 12.07 1.82 22.83
C GLN A 82 12.55 3.27 22.68
N GLY A 83 13.49 3.51 21.76
CA GLY A 83 14.22 4.77 21.70
C GLY A 83 15.15 4.95 22.89
N GLY A 84 15.78 6.11 22.97
CA GLY A 84 16.69 6.45 24.06
C GLY A 84 17.46 7.74 23.82
N PHE A 85 18.42 7.99 24.70
CA PHE A 85 19.20 9.21 24.75
C PHE A 85 20.70 8.90 24.77
N LEU A 86 21.46 9.52 23.87
CA LEU A 86 22.91 9.61 23.95
C LEU A 86 23.26 10.97 24.53
N VAL A 87 23.99 11.01 25.64
CA VAL A 87 24.42 12.25 26.29
C VAL A 87 25.94 12.32 26.31
N PHE A 88 26.49 13.32 25.63
CA PHE A 88 27.90 13.63 25.52
C PHE A 88 28.31 14.72 26.49
N GLY A 89 29.54 14.68 27.00
CA GLY A 89 30.03 15.62 28.02
C GLY A 89 29.99 15.06 29.44
N VAL A 90 29.76 13.75 29.61
CA VAL A 90 29.70 13.06 30.91
C VAL A 90 30.79 11.99 30.98
N ASP A 91 31.74 12.17 31.89
CA ASP A 91 32.77 11.16 32.16
C ASP A 91 32.16 9.96 32.90
N ASN A 92 32.79 8.78 32.80
CA ASN A 92 32.32 7.57 33.45
C ASN A 92 32.94 7.39 34.85
N ASN A 93 34.18 7.85 35.07
CA ASN A 93 34.88 7.62 36.33
C ASN A 93 35.82 8.79 36.76
N PRO A 94 35.37 9.70 37.64
CA PRO A 94 34.06 9.73 38.30
C PRO A 94 32.95 10.16 37.33
N ARG A 95 31.70 9.76 37.61
CA ARG A 95 30.56 10.12 36.78
C ARG A 95 30.16 11.59 36.97
N VAL A 96 30.78 12.48 36.20
CA VAL A 96 30.64 13.93 36.33
C VAL A 96 30.51 14.61 34.97
N ILE A 97 29.85 15.76 34.93
CA ILE A 97 29.80 16.59 33.72
C ILE A 97 31.17 17.23 33.51
N VAL A 98 31.82 16.86 32.41
CA VAL A 98 33.12 17.39 31.97
C VAL A 98 32.99 18.32 30.76
N GLY A 99 31.89 18.21 30.02
CA GLY A 99 31.64 18.95 28.79
C GLY A 99 32.30 18.30 27.57
N THR A 100 31.78 18.65 26.39
CA THR A 100 32.36 18.30 25.09
C THR A 100 32.76 19.60 24.36
N PRO A 101 33.86 19.61 23.58
CA PRO A 101 34.22 20.81 22.83
C PRO A 101 33.10 21.19 21.82
N PRO A 102 32.58 22.44 21.83
CA PRO A 102 31.52 22.84 20.92
C PRO A 102 31.90 22.69 19.44
N ALA A 103 33.17 22.92 19.10
CA ALA A 103 33.68 22.83 17.75
C ALA A 103 33.67 21.40 17.17
N ASP A 104 33.59 20.37 18.02
CA ASP A 104 33.54 18.98 17.59
C ASP A 104 32.11 18.50 17.28
N ILE A 105 31.09 19.19 17.82
CA ILE A 105 29.68 18.85 17.63
C ILE A 105 29.33 19.04 16.16
N ALA A 106 28.77 17.99 15.54
CA ALA A 106 28.29 18.06 14.17
C ALA A 106 26.88 18.65 14.12
N ASP A 107 26.59 19.42 13.07
CA ASP A 107 25.23 19.92 12.82
C ASP A 107 24.26 18.75 12.59
N GLU A 108 23.00 18.95 12.95
CA GLU A 108 21.97 17.91 12.82
C GLU A 108 21.83 17.41 11.37
N ALA A 109 21.96 18.29 10.38
CA ALA A 109 21.93 17.95 8.97
C ALA A 109 23.08 17.02 8.53
N ASP A 110 24.29 17.21 9.09
CA ASP A 110 25.44 16.34 8.83
C ASP A 110 25.18 14.95 9.40
N ILE A 111 24.72 14.89 10.65
CA ILE A 111 24.40 13.63 11.34
C ILE A 111 23.30 12.89 10.58
N SER A 112 22.23 13.58 10.19
CA SER A 112 21.11 13.02 9.42
C SER A 112 21.56 12.47 8.07
N THR A 113 22.45 13.19 7.37
CA THR A 113 23.02 12.74 6.09
C THR A 113 23.82 11.45 6.26
N LEU A 114 24.62 11.35 7.32
CA LEU A 114 25.46 10.18 7.59
C LEU A 114 24.62 8.97 8.01
N LEU A 115 23.63 9.16 8.89
CA LEU A 115 22.67 8.13 9.27
C LEU A 115 21.93 7.55 8.05
N ARG A 116 21.44 8.41 7.14
CA ARG A 116 20.78 7.97 5.90
C ARG A 116 21.71 7.23 4.93
N GLN A 117 23.02 7.50 4.98
CA GLN A 117 23.98 6.79 4.15
C GLN A 117 24.27 5.37 4.64
N ASP A 118 24.18 5.14 5.94
CA ASP A 118 24.67 3.92 6.61
C ASP A 118 23.54 3.04 7.18
N PHE A 119 22.31 3.55 7.26
CA PHE A 119 21.14 2.85 7.80
C PHE A 119 19.86 3.08 6.99
N ALA A 120 19.00 2.07 6.96
CA ALA A 120 17.66 2.15 6.38
C ALA A 120 16.66 1.27 7.16
N PRO A 121 15.38 1.68 7.31
CA PRO A 121 14.81 2.96 6.92
C PRO A 121 15.36 4.13 7.77
N GLU A 122 14.93 5.35 7.43
CA GLU A 122 15.41 6.58 8.07
C GLU A 122 15.29 6.53 9.60
N LEU A 123 16.33 7.02 10.28
CA LEU A 123 16.42 7.05 11.74
C LEU A 123 15.84 8.37 12.27
N PRO A 124 14.75 8.32 13.06
CA PRO A 124 14.22 9.51 13.72
C PRO A 124 15.10 9.88 14.91
N PHE A 125 15.65 11.10 14.89
CA PHE A 125 16.41 11.64 16.01
C PHE A 125 16.23 13.16 16.10
N GLU A 126 16.46 13.68 17.30
CA GLU A 126 16.54 15.11 17.62
C GLU A 126 17.83 15.35 18.39
N SER A 127 18.44 16.52 18.24
CA SER A 127 19.65 16.88 18.96
C SER A 127 19.54 18.24 19.66
N LYS A 128 20.18 18.37 20.83
CA LYS A 128 20.16 19.60 21.63
C LYS A 128 21.48 19.80 22.37
N VAL A 129 21.89 21.05 22.48
CA VAL A 129 23.06 21.47 23.25
C VAL A 129 22.59 22.18 24.52
N TYR A 130 23.13 21.80 25.66
CA TYR A 130 22.90 22.41 26.96
C TYR A 130 24.19 23.02 27.49
N GLU A 131 24.07 24.14 28.19
CA GLU A 131 25.18 24.79 28.90
C GLU A 131 24.97 24.66 30.41
N VAL A 132 25.93 24.04 31.11
CA VAL A 132 25.90 23.84 32.56
C VAL A 132 27.24 24.21 33.15
N ASP A 133 27.27 25.24 33.99
CA ASP A 133 28.50 25.72 34.66
C ASP A 133 29.66 25.99 33.66
N GLY A 134 29.33 26.58 32.50
CA GLY A 134 30.29 26.85 31.42
C GLY A 134 30.75 25.62 30.66
N LYS A 135 30.09 24.47 30.85
CA LYS A 135 30.37 23.22 30.13
C LYS A 135 29.23 22.90 29.17
N THR A 136 29.62 22.61 27.94
CA THR A 136 28.72 22.20 26.87
C THR A 136 28.40 20.71 26.96
N VAL A 137 27.12 20.37 27.06
CA VAL A 137 26.59 18.99 27.05
C VAL A 137 25.76 18.82 25.79
N PHE A 138 26.08 17.83 24.97
CA PHE A 138 25.34 17.54 23.74
C PHE A 138 24.49 16.30 23.96
N ALA A 139 23.19 16.37 23.65
CA ALA A 139 22.29 15.24 23.76
C ALA A 139 21.64 14.93 22.41
N MET A 140 21.41 13.65 22.18
CA MET A 140 20.63 13.16 21.04
C MET A 140 19.52 12.28 21.59
N ALA A 141 18.28 12.57 21.24
CA ALA A 141 17.12 11.72 21.47
C ALA A 141 16.82 10.90 20.21
N VAL A 142 16.45 9.64 20.40
CA VAL A 142 16.14 8.71 19.31
C VAL A 142 14.78 8.09 19.59
N GLU A 143 13.88 8.13 18.62
CA GLU A 143 12.58 7.47 18.74
C GLU A 143 12.66 6.00 18.30
N PRO A 144 11.75 5.14 18.80
CA PRO A 144 11.48 3.88 18.13
C PRO A 144 11.13 4.13 16.66
N ALA A 145 11.83 3.48 15.73
CA ALA A 145 11.51 3.60 14.32
C ALA A 145 10.13 3.00 14.04
N LEU A 146 9.30 3.74 13.28
CA LEU A 146 7.96 3.28 12.88
C LEU A 146 8.05 2.03 12.00
N ASP A 147 8.99 1.99 11.05
CA ASP A 147 9.18 0.86 10.14
C ASP A 147 10.43 0.02 10.49
N ARG A 148 10.56 -0.35 11.77
CA ARG A 148 11.63 -1.27 12.21
C ARG A 148 11.51 -2.66 11.53
N PRO A 149 12.62 -3.36 11.26
CA PRO A 149 13.96 -3.08 11.78
C PRO A 149 14.73 -2.07 10.93
N VAL A 150 15.47 -1.19 11.60
CA VAL A 150 16.54 -0.40 11.01
C VAL A 150 17.77 -1.28 10.84
N ILE A 151 18.22 -1.38 9.60
CA ILE A 151 19.31 -2.26 9.15
C ILE A 151 20.46 -1.39 8.69
N CYS A 152 21.69 -1.78 9.04
CA CYS A 152 22.88 -1.17 8.51
C CYS A 152 23.05 -1.53 7.03
N THR A 153 23.27 -0.54 6.18
CA THR A 153 23.41 -0.70 4.72
C THR A 153 24.87 -0.64 4.28
N LYS A 154 25.80 -0.24 5.16
CA LYS A 154 27.22 -0.11 4.83
C LYS A 154 28.13 -0.51 5.98
N THR A 155 29.22 -1.17 5.65
CA THR A 155 30.28 -1.45 6.62
C THR A 155 31.18 -0.23 6.78
N ARG A 156 31.40 0.22 8.03
CA ARG A 156 32.39 1.26 8.38
C ARG A 156 33.41 0.69 9.34
N ASN A 157 34.69 0.92 9.03
CA ASN A 157 35.80 0.47 9.83
C ASN A 157 36.42 1.61 10.62
N ARG A 158 37.00 1.28 11.78
CA ARG A 158 37.88 2.17 12.54
C ARG A 158 39.29 1.62 12.50
N SER A 159 40.24 2.50 12.23
CA SER A 159 41.66 2.18 12.33
C SER A 159 42.25 2.86 13.57
N PHE A 160 42.96 2.09 14.38
CA PHE A 160 43.71 2.59 15.54
C PHE A 160 45.05 1.88 15.66
N THR A 161 45.96 2.46 16.45
CA THR A 161 47.24 1.83 16.77
C THR A 161 47.11 1.16 18.13
N ASP A 162 47.29 -0.15 18.16
CA ASP A 162 47.32 -0.96 19.39
C ASP A 162 48.54 -0.60 20.26
N PRO A 163 48.58 -0.88 21.58
CA PRO A 163 49.75 -0.59 22.43
C PRO A 163 51.05 -1.23 21.96
N THR A 164 50.97 -2.24 21.09
CA THR A 164 52.10 -2.88 20.42
C THR A 164 52.68 -2.09 19.24
N GLY A 165 52.09 -0.93 18.89
CA GLY A 165 52.48 -0.10 17.75
C GLY A 165 51.92 -0.59 16.41
N LYS A 166 51.12 -1.66 16.39
CA LYS A 166 50.50 -2.22 15.19
C LYS A 166 49.23 -1.44 14.83
N LYS A 167 49.10 -1.03 13.56
CA LYS A 167 47.83 -0.53 13.03
C LYS A 167 46.82 -1.68 12.91
N VAL A 168 45.72 -1.56 13.65
CA VAL A 168 44.58 -2.48 13.62
C VAL A 168 43.43 -1.74 12.95
N THR A 169 42.70 -2.44 12.08
CA THR A 169 41.46 -1.95 11.47
C THR A 169 40.37 -2.96 11.78
N GLU A 170 39.32 -2.49 12.44
CA GLU A 170 38.17 -3.34 12.82
C GLU A 170 36.86 -2.71 12.36
N PRO A 171 35.85 -3.52 12.02
CA PRO A 171 34.52 -3.01 11.67
C PRO A 171 33.80 -2.49 12.91
N VAL A 172 33.29 -1.26 12.83
CA VAL A 172 32.47 -0.65 13.89
C VAL A 172 31.00 -0.95 13.65
N ILE A 173 30.56 -0.74 12.40
CA ILE A 173 29.28 -1.17 11.87
C ILE A 173 29.50 -2.01 10.62
N ILE A 174 28.67 -3.03 10.47
CA ILE A 174 28.70 -4.06 9.44
C ILE A 174 27.37 -4.03 8.68
N GLU A 175 27.44 -4.07 7.36
CA GLU A 175 26.29 -4.19 6.46
C GLU A 175 25.39 -5.39 6.84
N ALA A 176 24.09 -5.24 6.57
CA ALA A 176 23.02 -6.19 6.88
C ALA A 176 22.83 -6.51 8.38
N THR A 177 23.58 -5.84 9.27
CA THR A 177 23.43 -6.04 10.71
C THR A 177 22.32 -5.16 11.26
N ILE A 178 21.41 -5.78 12.00
CA ILE A 178 20.42 -5.09 12.84
C ILE A 178 21.02 -4.95 14.23
N TYR A 179 21.30 -3.73 14.66
CA TYR A 179 21.77 -3.47 16.02
C TYR A 179 20.59 -3.39 16.99
N TYR A 180 20.79 -3.96 18.17
CA TYR A 180 19.80 -4.00 19.23
C TYR A 180 20.42 -3.64 20.57
N ARG A 181 19.67 -2.87 21.37
CA ARG A 181 20.11 -2.44 22.69
C ARG A 181 19.69 -3.43 23.76
N TYR A 182 20.66 -4.14 24.33
CA TYR A 182 20.51 -4.90 25.56
C TYR A 182 20.89 -4.05 26.77
N THR A 183 20.62 -4.52 27.98
CA THR A 183 20.69 -3.75 29.24
C THR A 183 21.91 -2.86 29.42
N ALA A 184 23.08 -3.27 28.94
CA ALA A 184 24.30 -2.48 29.01
C ALA A 184 25.19 -2.61 27.75
N ARG A 185 24.66 -3.16 26.64
CA ARG A 185 25.46 -3.37 25.43
C ARG A 185 24.62 -3.24 24.18
N THR A 186 25.24 -2.69 23.16
CA THR A 186 24.74 -2.72 21.79
C THR A 186 25.43 -3.86 21.05
N SER A 187 24.65 -4.77 20.49
CA SER A 187 25.16 -5.88 19.67
C SER A 187 24.20 -6.18 18.53
N ALA A 188 24.57 -7.13 17.66
CA ALA A 188 23.63 -7.68 16.70
C ALA A 188 22.39 -8.25 17.42
N ILE A 189 21.23 -8.12 16.77
CA ILE A 189 19.96 -8.63 17.27
C ILE A 189 19.99 -10.17 17.37
N GLY A 190 19.39 -10.70 18.44
CA GLY A 190 19.17 -12.12 18.60
C GLY A 190 17.94 -12.59 17.84
N TYR A 191 17.85 -13.89 17.59
CA TYR A 191 16.68 -14.48 16.94
C TYR A 191 15.36 -14.16 17.68
N PRO A 192 15.25 -14.29 19.02
CA PRO A 192 14.00 -14.02 19.72
C PRO A 192 13.53 -12.57 19.56
N GLU A 193 14.44 -11.61 19.70
CA GLU A 193 14.15 -10.19 19.56
C GLU A 193 13.78 -9.84 18.11
N LEU A 194 14.46 -10.44 17.13
CA LEU A 194 14.13 -10.25 15.71
C LEU A 194 12.75 -10.78 15.38
N LYS A 195 12.42 -12.00 15.84
CA LYS A 195 11.10 -12.61 15.64
C LYS A 195 9.99 -11.72 16.21
N ALA A 196 10.15 -11.29 17.47
CA ALA A 196 9.19 -10.39 18.12
C ALA A 196 9.05 -9.05 17.40
N LEU A 197 10.14 -8.49 16.87
CA LEU A 197 10.13 -7.24 16.13
C LEU A 197 9.37 -7.37 14.80
N LEU A 198 9.58 -8.47 14.07
CA LEU A 198 8.88 -8.75 12.81
C LEU A 198 7.39 -9.03 13.05
N ASP A 199 7.06 -9.84 14.06
CA ASP A 199 5.67 -10.16 14.41
C ASP A 199 4.90 -8.89 14.77
N ALA A 200 5.50 -7.99 15.57
CA ALA A 200 4.89 -6.70 15.91
C ALA A 200 4.71 -5.77 14.69
N ARG A 201 5.57 -5.88 13.68
CA ARG A 201 5.45 -5.12 12.42
C ARG A 201 4.29 -5.65 11.58
N GLU A 202 4.17 -6.97 11.47
CA GLU A 202 3.08 -7.65 10.78
C GLU A 202 1.74 -7.36 11.44
N GLU A 203 1.66 -7.48 12.76
CA GLU A 203 0.47 -7.18 13.55
C GLU A 203 0.02 -5.73 13.35
N ARG A 204 0.93 -4.76 13.45
CA ARG A 204 0.61 -3.35 13.21
C ARG A 204 0.04 -3.10 11.80
N ARG A 205 0.62 -3.74 10.78
CA ARG A 205 0.13 -3.63 9.40
C ARG A 205 -1.25 -4.25 9.24
N MET A 206 -1.48 -5.40 9.88
CA MET A 206 -2.78 -6.05 9.88
C MET A 206 -3.84 -5.18 10.56
N THR A 207 -3.53 -4.60 11.73
CA THR A 207 -4.44 -3.67 12.42
C THR A 207 -4.80 -2.49 11.54
N MET A 208 -3.81 -1.83 10.92
CA MET A 208 -4.06 -0.70 10.00
C MET A 208 -4.92 -1.11 8.80
N LEU A 209 -4.71 -2.31 8.26
CA LEU A 209 -5.54 -2.84 7.17
C LEU A 209 -6.98 -3.09 7.63
N LEU A 210 -7.18 -3.70 8.80
CA LEU A 210 -8.51 -3.96 9.36
C LEU A 210 -9.25 -2.65 9.66
N GLU A 211 -8.60 -1.66 10.27
CA GLU A 211 -9.17 -0.33 10.50
C GLU A 211 -9.62 0.32 9.18
N THR A 212 -8.82 0.16 8.12
CA THR A 212 -9.18 0.64 6.77
C THR A 212 -10.40 -0.09 6.21
N ILE A 213 -10.46 -1.41 6.38
CA ILE A 213 -11.60 -2.23 5.92
C ILE A 213 -12.87 -1.87 6.69
N GLU A 214 -12.79 -1.68 8.01
CA GLU A 214 -13.92 -1.23 8.84
C GLU A 214 -14.44 0.14 8.40
N ALA A 215 -13.54 1.06 8.04
CA ALA A 215 -13.92 2.35 7.48
C ALA A 215 -14.64 2.19 6.13
N VAL A 216 -14.17 1.30 5.27
CA VAL A 216 -14.81 0.97 4.00
C VAL A 216 -16.18 0.33 4.20
N GLU A 217 -16.31 -0.62 5.13
CA GLU A 217 -17.58 -1.27 5.46
C GLU A 217 -18.62 -0.26 5.95
N ARG A 218 -18.23 0.68 6.80
CA ARG A 218 -19.11 1.75 7.29
C ARG A 218 -19.62 2.66 6.17
N VAL A 219 -18.79 2.93 5.16
CA VAL A 219 -19.15 3.75 4.00
C VAL A 219 -19.97 2.95 2.98
N GLY A 220 -19.79 1.63 2.93
CA GLY A 220 -20.29 0.73 1.89
C GLY A 220 -19.23 0.51 0.81
N VAL A 221 -18.94 -0.74 0.49
CA VAL A 221 -17.90 -1.13 -0.50
C VAL A 221 -18.21 -0.54 -1.87
N GLU A 222 -19.50 -0.43 -2.21
CA GLU A 222 -20.02 0.16 -3.44
C GLU A 222 -19.93 1.69 -3.48
N ARG A 223 -19.55 2.34 -2.38
CA ARG A 223 -19.39 3.82 -2.26
C ARG A 223 -17.99 4.24 -1.81
N ALA A 224 -17.10 3.28 -1.55
CA ALA A 224 -15.74 3.55 -1.10
C ALA A 224 -14.78 3.79 -2.27
N GLY A 225 -13.78 4.64 -2.04
CA GLY A 225 -12.69 4.91 -2.96
C GLY A 225 -11.38 5.12 -2.22
N VAL A 226 -10.28 4.73 -2.85
CA VAL A 226 -8.91 4.94 -2.36
C VAL A 226 -8.34 6.19 -3.02
N VAL A 227 -7.92 7.15 -2.22
CA VAL A 227 -7.27 8.37 -2.71
C VAL A 227 -5.77 8.25 -2.48
N ASP A 228 -4.97 8.57 -3.51
CA ASP A 228 -3.53 8.75 -3.32
C ASP A 228 -3.24 10.11 -2.67
N ILE A 229 -3.13 10.10 -1.35
CA ILE A 229 -2.90 11.29 -0.53
C ILE A 229 -1.50 11.89 -0.73
N THR A 230 -0.54 11.15 -1.33
CA THR A 230 0.84 11.66 -1.53
C THR A 230 0.92 12.84 -2.52
N THR A 231 -0.13 13.02 -3.33
CA THR A 231 -0.28 14.09 -4.31
C THR A 231 -1.21 15.21 -3.84
N PHE A 232 -1.84 15.04 -2.67
CA PHE A 232 -2.82 15.96 -2.13
C PHE A 232 -2.14 17.24 -1.65
N GLY A 233 -2.58 18.41 -2.13
CA GLY A 233 -2.04 19.72 -1.75
C GLY A 233 -0.96 20.31 -2.67
N ASP A 234 -0.50 19.58 -3.68
CA ASP A 234 0.39 20.11 -4.72
C ASP A 234 -0.45 20.58 -5.92
N ALA A 235 -0.60 21.89 -6.11
CA ALA A 235 -1.43 22.49 -7.15
C ALA A 235 -1.04 22.08 -8.59
N ASN A 236 0.15 21.51 -8.78
CA ASN A 236 0.65 21.03 -10.06
C ASN A 236 0.50 19.52 -10.27
N LYS A 237 -0.02 18.76 -9.30
CA LYS A 237 -0.22 17.31 -9.42
C LYS A 237 -1.71 16.95 -9.37
N SER A 238 -2.11 16.02 -10.23
CA SER A 238 -3.45 15.45 -10.21
C SER A 238 -3.54 14.39 -9.12
N THR A 239 -4.47 14.56 -8.18
CA THR A 239 -4.80 13.51 -7.21
C THR A 239 -5.55 12.38 -7.89
N ASN A 240 -5.01 11.17 -7.81
CA ASN A 240 -5.65 9.99 -8.36
C ASN A 240 -6.64 9.42 -7.34
N LEU A 241 -7.91 9.33 -7.73
CA LEU A 241 -8.97 8.63 -6.99
C LEU A 241 -9.22 7.29 -7.67
N TYR A 242 -9.00 6.21 -6.94
CA TYR A 242 -9.29 4.85 -7.36
C TYR A 242 -10.62 4.42 -6.76
N VAL A 243 -11.61 4.16 -7.61
CA VAL A 243 -12.95 3.73 -7.20
C VAL A 243 -13.31 2.44 -7.92
N SER A 244 -14.21 1.65 -7.33
CA SER A 244 -14.79 0.51 -8.03
C SER A 244 -15.60 0.98 -9.23
N HIS A 245 -15.79 0.10 -10.22
CA HIS A 245 -16.61 0.41 -11.39
C HIS A 245 -18.08 0.71 -11.05
N GLU A 246 -18.62 0.04 -10.04
CA GLU A 246 -19.98 0.29 -9.55
C GLU A 246 -20.10 1.66 -8.88
N THR A 247 -19.12 2.02 -8.04
CA THR A 247 -19.02 3.34 -7.41
C THR A 247 -18.95 4.43 -8.47
N ALA A 248 -18.09 4.28 -9.48
CA ALA A 248 -17.94 5.25 -10.57
C ALA A 248 -19.25 5.47 -11.35
N ARG A 249 -20.07 4.43 -11.55
CA ARG A 249 -21.39 4.55 -12.22
C ARG A 249 -22.40 5.35 -11.39
N SER A 250 -22.30 5.31 -10.07
CA SER A 250 -23.17 6.06 -9.16
C SER A 250 -22.75 7.52 -8.95
N MET A 251 -21.56 7.90 -9.42
CA MET A 251 -21.03 9.25 -9.28
C MET A 251 -21.54 10.17 -10.39
N ASN A 252 -22.22 11.25 -10.02
CA ASN A 252 -22.61 12.32 -10.94
C ASN A 252 -21.43 13.26 -11.17
N PHE A 253 -20.72 13.07 -12.29
CA PHE A 253 -19.62 13.95 -12.71
C PHE A 253 -20.15 15.15 -13.49
N ILE A 254 -19.66 16.36 -13.17
CA ILE A 254 -19.89 17.56 -13.98
C ILE A 254 -18.61 17.85 -14.78
N GLU A 255 -18.68 17.71 -16.11
CA GLU A 255 -17.60 18.14 -17.02
C GLU A 255 -17.65 19.66 -17.29
N GLU A 256 -18.86 20.25 -17.36
CA GLU A 256 -19.12 21.70 -17.38
C GLU A 256 -20.49 22.01 -16.74
N GLY A 257 -20.61 23.11 -15.99
CA GLY A 257 -21.82 23.46 -15.22
C GLY A 257 -22.42 24.82 -15.60
N ARG A 258 -23.75 24.93 -15.54
CA ARG A 258 -24.51 26.20 -15.58
C ARG A 258 -25.03 26.48 -14.17
N PHE A 259 -24.57 27.58 -13.58
CA PHE A 259 -25.01 28.00 -12.25
C PHE A 259 -26.46 28.50 -12.28
N THR A 260 -27.29 27.97 -11.39
CA THR A 260 -28.64 28.46 -11.11
C THR A 260 -28.70 28.92 -9.65
N GLU A 261 -29.19 30.12 -9.41
CA GLU A 261 -29.24 30.75 -8.07
C GLU A 261 -30.43 30.28 -7.22
N LYS A 262 -31.29 29.39 -7.77
CA LYS A 262 -32.46 28.85 -7.08
C LYS A 262 -32.14 27.48 -6.50
N GLU A 263 -32.15 27.39 -5.18
CA GLU A 263 -31.87 26.15 -4.42
C GLU A 263 -32.80 24.98 -4.79
N GLU A 264 -34.01 25.25 -5.28
CA GLU A 264 -35.01 24.23 -5.65
C GLU A 264 -34.80 23.60 -7.05
N GLU A 265 -33.98 24.22 -7.91
CA GLU A 265 -33.73 23.75 -9.30
C GLU A 265 -32.34 23.07 -9.45
N GLY A 266 -31.56 22.97 -8.38
CA GLY A 266 -30.21 22.40 -8.39
C GLY A 266 -30.18 20.92 -7.98
N SER A 267 -29.64 20.05 -8.83
CA SER A 267 -29.35 18.65 -8.47
C SER A 267 -28.13 18.55 -7.55
N PRO A 268 -28.10 17.65 -6.55
CA PRO A 268 -26.92 17.41 -5.73
C PRO A 268 -25.77 16.90 -6.62
N ALA A 269 -24.67 17.65 -6.65
CA ALA A 269 -23.53 17.38 -7.51
C ALA A 269 -22.21 17.55 -6.76
N TYR A 270 -21.24 16.70 -7.09
CA TYR A 270 -19.91 16.71 -6.49
C TYR A 270 -18.93 17.45 -7.41
N MET A 271 -18.22 18.44 -6.87
CA MET A 271 -17.24 19.23 -7.61
C MET A 271 -15.83 18.70 -7.39
N VAL A 272 -15.19 18.25 -8.48
CA VAL A 272 -13.82 17.72 -8.47
C VAL A 272 -12.81 18.86 -8.63
N VAL A 273 -11.86 19.01 -7.68
CA VAL A 273 -10.86 20.09 -7.73
C VAL A 273 -9.55 19.55 -8.31
N GLY A 274 -9.26 19.93 -9.56
CA GLY A 274 -8.03 19.55 -10.29
C GLY A 274 -8.32 18.78 -11.56
N LYS A 275 -7.35 18.73 -12.48
CA LYS A 275 -7.41 17.82 -13.64
C LYS A 275 -7.30 16.40 -13.13
N VAL A 276 -8.42 15.77 -12.79
CA VAL A 276 -8.46 14.33 -12.52
C VAL A 276 -8.32 13.63 -13.87
N SER A 277 -7.12 13.17 -14.17
CA SER A 277 -6.97 12.04 -15.06
C SER A 277 -7.51 10.84 -14.31
N LEU A 278 -8.60 10.25 -14.82
CA LEU A 278 -8.99 8.90 -14.46
C LEU A 278 -7.78 8.00 -14.75
N GLY A 279 -6.98 7.72 -13.72
CA GLY A 279 -6.00 6.66 -13.76
C GLY A 279 -6.74 5.36 -14.04
N GLU A 280 -6.15 4.51 -14.89
CA GLU A 280 -6.62 3.16 -15.21
C GLU A 280 -7.43 2.58 -14.04
N VAL A 281 -8.71 2.25 -14.28
CA VAL A 281 -9.43 1.33 -13.39
C VAL A 281 -8.48 0.17 -13.17
N VAL A 282 -7.92 0.04 -11.97
CA VAL A 282 -6.99 -1.04 -11.65
C VAL A 282 -7.86 -2.28 -11.59
N ARG A 283 -7.95 -2.95 -12.74
CA ARG A 283 -8.64 -4.22 -12.87
C ARG A 283 -7.72 -5.26 -12.25
N ALA A 284 -8.25 -6.02 -11.29
CA ALA A 284 -7.54 -7.20 -10.81
C ALA A 284 -7.19 -8.08 -12.03
N PRO A 285 -5.95 -8.59 -12.13
CA PRO A 285 -5.62 -9.51 -13.21
C PRO A 285 -6.57 -10.71 -13.15
N LEU A 286 -7.13 -11.13 -14.30
CA LEU A 286 -7.86 -12.38 -14.39
C LEU A 286 -7.02 -13.53 -13.82
N ALA A 287 -7.68 -14.43 -13.09
CA ALA A 287 -7.06 -15.69 -12.68
C ALA A 287 -6.61 -16.47 -13.91
N GLU A 288 -5.53 -17.25 -13.82
CA GLU A 288 -5.02 -18.04 -14.95
C GLU A 288 -6.08 -18.98 -15.54
N ALA A 289 -7.00 -19.49 -14.70
CA ALA A 289 -8.10 -20.36 -15.11
C ALA A 289 -9.15 -19.66 -16.00
N ASP A 290 -9.22 -18.33 -15.95
CA ASP A 290 -10.15 -17.51 -16.73
C ASP A 290 -9.52 -16.91 -18.00
N LYS A 291 -8.25 -17.24 -18.28
CA LYS A 291 -7.51 -16.79 -19.46
C LYS A 291 -7.67 -17.72 -20.66
N ASN A 292 -8.88 -18.23 -20.91
CA ASN A 292 -9.10 -19.14 -22.04
C ASN A 292 -9.07 -18.38 -23.36
N LEU A 293 -8.25 -18.85 -24.30
CA LEU A 293 -8.18 -18.28 -25.64
C LEU A 293 -9.44 -18.64 -26.45
N PRO A 294 -9.77 -17.89 -27.53
CA PRO A 294 -10.88 -18.23 -28.41
C PRO A 294 -10.80 -19.65 -29.00
N SER A 295 -9.61 -20.21 -29.15
CA SER A 295 -9.42 -21.61 -29.56
C SER A 295 -9.85 -22.61 -28.48
N GLU A 296 -9.53 -22.31 -27.21
CA GLU A 296 -9.85 -23.17 -26.07
C GLU A 296 -11.34 -23.08 -25.73
N ALA A 297 -11.91 -21.87 -25.78
CA ALA A 297 -13.35 -21.66 -25.66
C ALA A 297 -14.13 -22.38 -26.77
N ALA A 298 -13.65 -22.33 -28.02
CA ALA A 298 -14.27 -23.07 -29.13
C ALA A 298 -14.26 -24.59 -28.89
N ALA A 299 -13.14 -25.14 -28.39
CA ALA A 299 -13.04 -26.55 -28.05
C ALA A 299 -14.00 -26.95 -26.91
N ALA A 300 -14.12 -26.12 -25.87
CA ALA A 300 -15.03 -26.35 -24.74
C ALA A 300 -16.53 -26.25 -25.13
N LEU A 301 -16.84 -25.53 -26.22
CA LEU A 301 -18.20 -25.38 -26.75
C LEU A 301 -18.55 -26.43 -27.81
N ALA A 302 -17.57 -27.14 -28.36
CA ALA A 302 -17.75 -28.06 -29.49
C ALA A 302 -18.76 -29.17 -29.18
N ASP A 303 -18.70 -29.77 -27.99
CA ASP A 303 -19.61 -30.85 -27.58
C ASP A 303 -21.07 -30.37 -27.54
N VAL A 304 -21.31 -29.17 -27.00
CA VAL A 304 -22.65 -28.58 -26.90
C VAL A 304 -23.16 -28.20 -28.30
N VAL A 305 -22.30 -27.68 -29.17
CA VAL A 305 -22.66 -27.37 -30.55
C VAL A 305 -23.02 -28.65 -31.32
N HIS A 306 -22.25 -29.72 -31.20
CA HIS A 306 -22.58 -30.99 -31.86
C HIS A 306 -23.89 -31.59 -31.33
N GLN A 307 -24.12 -31.51 -30.01
CA GLN A 307 -25.33 -32.04 -29.38
C GLN A 307 -26.60 -31.29 -29.84
N VAL A 308 -26.55 -29.96 -29.93
CA VAL A 308 -27.74 -29.12 -30.16
C VAL A 308 -27.92 -28.74 -31.63
N CYS A 309 -26.81 -28.53 -32.34
CA CYS A 309 -26.79 -28.05 -33.73
C CYS A 309 -26.45 -29.16 -34.75
N GLY A 310 -26.04 -30.35 -34.29
CA GLY A 310 -25.70 -31.51 -35.12
C GLY A 310 -24.20 -31.67 -35.37
N ASN A 311 -23.76 -32.93 -35.56
CA ASN A 311 -22.35 -33.33 -35.70
C ASN A 311 -21.62 -32.72 -36.91
N GLU A 312 -22.34 -32.14 -37.87
CA GLU A 312 -21.76 -31.51 -39.06
C GLU A 312 -21.36 -30.04 -38.84
N VAL A 313 -21.72 -29.46 -37.68
CA VAL A 313 -21.45 -28.05 -37.35
C VAL A 313 -20.16 -27.94 -36.53
N ALA A 314 -19.10 -27.44 -37.16
CA ALA A 314 -17.85 -27.13 -36.47
C ALA A 314 -17.82 -25.66 -35.98
N LEU A 315 -17.55 -25.45 -34.70
CA LEU A 315 -17.24 -24.14 -34.14
C LEU A 315 -15.72 -23.93 -34.09
N ASN A 316 -15.22 -22.95 -34.85
CA ASN A 316 -13.81 -22.57 -34.86
C ASN A 316 -13.57 -21.32 -33.99
N GLN A 317 -12.30 -21.05 -33.67
CA GLN A 317 -11.89 -19.84 -32.89
C GLN A 317 -12.48 -18.52 -33.41
N SER A 318 -12.70 -18.39 -34.73
CA SER A 318 -13.26 -17.20 -35.36
C SER A 318 -14.77 -17.02 -35.09
N GLY A 319 -15.47 -18.10 -34.72
CA GLY A 319 -16.90 -18.08 -34.42
C GLY A 319 -17.23 -17.66 -32.97
N VAL A 320 -16.26 -17.69 -32.07
CA VAL A 320 -16.47 -17.35 -30.64
C VAL A 320 -16.78 -15.88 -30.44
N LEU A 321 -16.11 -14.98 -31.17
CA LEU A 321 -16.36 -13.54 -31.07
C LEU A 321 -17.77 -13.14 -31.56
N PRO A 322 -18.24 -13.59 -32.74
CA PRO A 322 -19.62 -13.40 -33.15
C PRO A 322 -20.66 -13.93 -32.15
N LEU A 323 -20.40 -15.08 -31.53
CA LEU A 323 -21.27 -15.65 -30.49
C LEU A 323 -21.36 -14.74 -29.26
N LEU A 324 -20.22 -14.28 -28.73
CA LEU A 324 -20.21 -13.35 -27.59
C LEU A 324 -21.01 -12.07 -27.91
N LYS A 325 -20.90 -11.55 -29.13
CA LYS A 325 -21.67 -10.38 -29.57
C LYS A 325 -23.17 -10.68 -29.68
N ALA A 326 -23.55 -11.83 -30.23
CA ALA A 326 -24.95 -12.19 -30.44
C ALA A 326 -25.73 -12.32 -29.11
N PHE A 327 -25.04 -12.67 -28.03
CA PHE A 327 -25.61 -12.85 -26.69
C PHE A 327 -25.21 -11.74 -25.70
N ASN A 328 -24.63 -10.62 -26.17
CA ASN A 328 -24.21 -9.48 -25.34
C ASN A 328 -23.22 -9.82 -24.20
N LEU A 329 -22.36 -10.83 -24.39
CA LEU A 329 -21.36 -11.30 -23.43
C LEU A 329 -19.99 -10.65 -23.65
N MET A 330 -19.96 -9.38 -24.03
CA MET A 330 -18.72 -8.68 -24.41
C MET A 330 -18.03 -7.98 -23.23
N GLU A 331 -18.65 -8.01 -22.05
CA GLU A 331 -18.17 -7.39 -20.82
C GLU A 331 -17.85 -8.45 -19.76
N LEU A 332 -17.16 -8.04 -18.68
CA LEU A 332 -16.98 -8.88 -17.50
C LEU A 332 -18.36 -9.18 -16.87
N PRO A 333 -18.53 -10.37 -16.27
CA PRO A 333 -17.50 -11.36 -15.95
C PRO A 333 -17.18 -12.35 -17.09
N TYR A 334 -17.73 -12.21 -18.29
CA TYR A 334 -17.69 -13.24 -19.33
C TYR A 334 -16.48 -13.17 -20.28
N HIS A 335 -15.96 -11.97 -20.49
CA HIS A 335 -14.96 -11.71 -21.51
C HIS A 335 -14.05 -10.53 -21.14
N GLU A 336 -12.76 -10.66 -21.45
CA GLU A 336 -11.80 -9.56 -21.37
C GLU A 336 -10.96 -9.44 -22.66
N TYR A 337 -10.70 -8.19 -23.07
CA TYR A 337 -9.75 -7.88 -24.13
C TYR A 337 -8.56 -7.11 -23.56
N ASP A 338 -7.37 -7.71 -23.60
CA ASP A 338 -6.12 -7.07 -23.22
C ASP A 338 -5.54 -6.31 -24.42
N ALA A 339 -5.62 -4.98 -24.36
CA ALA A 339 -5.11 -4.09 -25.39
C ALA A 339 -3.58 -4.05 -25.48
N LYS A 340 -2.85 -4.38 -24.40
CA LYS A 340 -1.37 -4.37 -24.35
C LYS A 340 -0.81 -5.53 -25.17
N VAL A 341 -1.36 -6.72 -25.02
CA VAL A 341 -0.95 -7.91 -25.79
C VAL A 341 -1.84 -8.21 -27.01
N LYS A 342 -2.89 -7.41 -27.24
CA LYS A 342 -3.89 -7.59 -28.31
C LYS A 342 -4.55 -8.98 -28.27
N ARG A 343 -4.81 -9.49 -27.07
CA ARG A 343 -5.40 -10.82 -26.86
C ARG A 343 -6.78 -10.73 -26.24
N ARG A 344 -7.59 -11.74 -26.55
CA ARG A 344 -8.95 -11.90 -26.04
C ARG A 344 -8.97 -13.13 -25.15
N TYR A 345 -9.59 -12.98 -23.99
CA TYR A 345 -9.81 -14.04 -23.01
C TYR A 345 -11.30 -14.22 -22.79
N ILE A 346 -11.74 -15.47 -22.73
CA ILE A 346 -13.09 -15.87 -22.36
C ILE A 346 -12.99 -16.56 -21.01
N THR A 347 -13.73 -16.05 -20.02
CA THR A 347 -13.69 -16.61 -18.66
C THR A 347 -14.46 -17.92 -18.61
N GLN A 348 -14.31 -18.69 -17.53
CA GLN A 348 -15.08 -19.90 -17.34
C GLN A 348 -16.59 -19.61 -17.29
N GLU A 349 -16.96 -18.49 -16.66
CA GLU A 349 -18.34 -17.99 -16.65
C GLU A 349 -18.83 -17.62 -18.06
N GLY A 350 -17.97 -17.03 -18.90
CA GLY A 350 -18.28 -16.74 -20.29
C GLY A 350 -18.52 -17.99 -21.13
N ILE A 351 -17.71 -19.04 -20.93
CA ILE A 351 -17.91 -20.33 -21.60
C ILE A 351 -19.22 -20.96 -21.14
N ALA A 352 -19.50 -21.00 -19.83
CA ALA A 352 -20.74 -21.55 -19.30
C ALA A 352 -21.98 -20.79 -19.83
N ALA A 353 -21.94 -19.45 -19.82
CA ALA A 353 -23.01 -18.62 -20.34
C ALA A 353 -23.26 -18.88 -21.84
N LEU A 354 -22.20 -19.10 -22.62
CA LEU A 354 -22.33 -19.48 -24.03
C LEU A 354 -22.91 -20.89 -24.21
N GLN A 355 -22.56 -21.86 -23.35
CA GLN A 355 -23.16 -23.20 -23.38
C GLN A 355 -24.67 -23.13 -23.15
N ASP A 356 -25.10 -22.37 -22.14
CA ASP A 356 -26.51 -22.18 -21.82
C ASP A 356 -27.24 -21.44 -22.95
N ALA A 357 -26.64 -20.39 -23.50
CA ALA A 357 -27.20 -19.63 -24.62
C ALA A 357 -27.38 -20.47 -25.89
N ILE A 358 -26.42 -21.33 -26.22
CA ILE A 358 -26.51 -22.25 -27.37
C ILE A 358 -27.64 -23.26 -27.17
N ARG A 359 -27.84 -23.75 -25.95
CA ARG A 359 -28.95 -24.69 -25.63
C ARG A 359 -30.31 -24.00 -25.69
N ALA A 360 -30.40 -22.76 -25.23
CA ALA A 360 -31.65 -22.01 -25.20
C ALA A 360 -32.07 -21.51 -26.59
N GLU A 361 -31.14 -20.96 -27.38
CA GLU A 361 -31.43 -20.34 -28.68
C GLU A 361 -30.46 -20.82 -29.78
N PRO A 362 -30.54 -22.11 -30.20
CA PRO A 362 -29.56 -22.69 -31.13
C PRO A 362 -29.58 -22.07 -32.52
N LEU A 363 -30.75 -21.64 -33.00
CA LEU A 363 -30.87 -20.94 -34.29
C LEU A 363 -30.13 -19.61 -34.29
N ARG A 364 -30.22 -18.84 -33.20
CA ARG A 364 -29.54 -17.56 -33.03
C ARG A 364 -28.04 -17.74 -32.91
N ALA A 365 -27.60 -18.78 -32.22
CA ALA A 365 -26.19 -19.16 -32.15
C ALA A 365 -25.64 -19.51 -33.54
N LEU A 366 -26.32 -20.37 -34.30
CA LEU A 366 -25.93 -20.74 -35.67
C LEU A 366 -25.87 -19.55 -36.61
N GLN A 367 -26.84 -18.63 -36.54
CA GLN A 367 -26.85 -17.41 -37.33
C GLN A 367 -25.63 -16.51 -37.06
N SER A 368 -25.01 -16.60 -35.88
CA SER A 368 -23.86 -15.77 -35.55
C SER A 368 -22.54 -16.25 -36.17
N PHE A 369 -22.35 -17.56 -36.39
CA PHE A 369 -21.04 -18.10 -36.82
C PHE A 369 -21.09 -19.10 -37.99
N ALA A 370 -22.23 -19.70 -38.29
CA ALA A 370 -22.34 -20.76 -39.29
C ALA A 370 -22.67 -20.22 -40.69
N SER A 371 -22.38 -21.02 -41.72
CA SER A 371 -22.68 -20.66 -43.11
C SER A 371 -24.17 -20.79 -43.43
N LYS A 372 -24.65 -20.07 -44.46
CA LYS A 372 -26.05 -20.15 -44.93
C LYS A 372 -26.48 -21.59 -45.25
N LYS A 373 -25.59 -22.39 -45.85
CA LYS A 373 -25.80 -23.82 -46.14
C LYS A 373 -26.01 -24.64 -44.86
N THR A 374 -25.23 -24.36 -43.81
CA THR A 374 -25.33 -25.03 -42.51
C THR A 374 -26.63 -24.68 -41.79
N ILE A 375 -27.04 -23.41 -41.86
CA ILE A 375 -28.30 -22.93 -41.26
C ILE A 375 -29.52 -23.56 -41.97
N GLU A 376 -29.51 -23.60 -43.31
CA GLU A 376 -30.56 -24.26 -44.11
C GLU A 376 -30.65 -25.77 -43.82
N GLY A 377 -29.50 -26.44 -43.66
CA GLY A 377 -29.44 -27.85 -43.25
C GLY A 377 -30.05 -28.09 -41.87
N TYR A 378 -29.71 -27.27 -40.88
CA TYR A 378 -30.27 -27.36 -39.54
C TYR A 378 -31.79 -27.15 -39.50
N LEU A 379 -32.30 -26.15 -40.25
CA LEU A 379 -33.74 -25.89 -40.38
C LEU A 379 -34.47 -27.07 -41.05
N ALA A 380 -33.85 -27.71 -42.05
CA ALA A 380 -34.42 -28.90 -42.68
C ALA A 380 -34.48 -30.10 -41.72
N THR A 381 -33.46 -30.30 -40.88
CA THR A 381 -33.44 -31.35 -39.85
C THR A 381 -34.49 -31.11 -38.76
N GLN A 382 -34.66 -29.86 -38.30
CA GLN A 382 -35.72 -29.52 -37.35
C GLN A 382 -37.12 -29.70 -37.95
N ALA A 383 -37.34 -29.29 -39.21
CA ALA A 383 -38.63 -29.49 -39.89
C ALA A 383 -38.97 -30.99 -40.08
N ALA A 384 -37.96 -31.83 -40.35
CA ALA A 384 -38.13 -33.28 -40.45
C ALA A 384 -38.43 -33.95 -39.09
N ALA A 385 -37.94 -33.39 -37.98
CA ALA A 385 -38.22 -33.88 -36.63
C ALA A 385 -39.65 -33.57 -36.13
N VAL A 386 -40.32 -32.56 -36.69
CA VAL A 386 -41.70 -32.16 -36.33
C VAL A 386 -42.78 -32.96 -37.09
N LEU A 387 -42.44 -33.53 -38.25
CA LEU A 387 -43.37 -34.29 -39.10
C LEU A 387 -43.92 -35.63 -38.54
N PRO A 388 -43.25 -36.38 -37.62
CA PRO A 388 -43.80 -37.64 -37.11
C PRO A 388 -44.92 -37.48 -36.07
N GLU A 389 -45.02 -36.34 -35.36
CA GLU A 389 -45.99 -36.18 -34.26
C GLU A 389 -47.43 -35.88 -34.74
N LEU A 390 -47.61 -35.40 -35.97
CA LEU A 390 -48.94 -35.13 -36.55
C LEU A 390 -49.61 -36.36 -37.19
N GLN A 391 -48.91 -37.49 -37.35
CA GLN A 391 -49.46 -38.71 -37.96
C GLN A 391 -49.91 -39.79 -36.95
N ALA A 392 -49.81 -39.53 -35.64
CA ALA A 392 -50.24 -40.44 -34.58
C ALA A 392 -51.51 -39.93 -33.85
N ALA A 393 -52.55 -39.51 -34.59
CA ALA A 393 -53.88 -39.34 -34.03
C ALA A 393 -54.68 -40.65 -34.21
N PRO A 394 -55.14 -41.34 -33.13
CA PRO A 394 -55.93 -42.54 -33.29
C PRO A 394 -57.32 -42.21 -33.86
N ALA A 395 -57.71 -42.92 -34.92
CA ALA A 395 -59.04 -42.87 -35.49
C ALA A 395 -60.09 -43.28 -34.44
N VAL A 396 -60.94 -42.32 -34.06
CA VAL A 396 -62.11 -42.56 -33.22
C VAL A 396 -63.10 -43.41 -34.02
N ASN A 397 -63.26 -44.67 -33.62
CA ASN A 397 -64.29 -45.56 -34.16
C ASN A 397 -65.68 -45.05 -33.74
N ALA A 398 -66.54 -44.89 -34.73
CA ALA A 398 -67.91 -44.47 -34.56
C ALA A 398 -68.84 -45.66 -34.25
N ALA A 399 -69.72 -45.41 -33.29
CA ALA A 399 -71.05 -45.98 -33.07
C ALA A 399 -71.18 -47.35 -32.34
N PRO A 400 -72.24 -47.49 -31.50
CA PRO A 400 -72.51 -48.67 -30.68
C PRO A 400 -73.03 -49.88 -31.46
#